data_AF-A0A9D4L0N9-F1
#
_entry.id   AF-A0A9D4L0N9-F1
#
_cell.length_a   1.000
_cell.length_b   1.000
_cell.length_c   1.000
_cell.angle_alpha   90.00
_cell.angle_beta   90.00
_cell.angle_gamma   90.00
#
_symmetry.space_group_name_H-M   'P 1'
#
loop_
_entity.id
_entity.type
_entity.pdbx_description
1 polymer ?
#
loop_
_entity_poly.entity_id
_entity_poly.type
_entity_poly.pdbx_seq_one_letter_code
_entity_poly.pdbx_strand_id
1 'polypeptide(L)'
;MLQKMHSSQDGHDEYVMGCASLQLCDGVGLSLTFGRRELQERNVAVTCCNTDRCNLPTESSTMPTTTTKHIPSCVRDIIFIVEDASEKNDHTHTNVGYSTPYMVAFLKELVSSLPIGPSDSLVELSLADSDVHSIWSLTDHTTNDSLLTAINGIPFRHQKDNLDIRGIVNYVSRDAFNIRSGDRQSVPNTVVIFVDHRARPSKSATTGQIIGVDYASQHNVHQASGNVIIINIGPPDHSDVTQISVLATDASHVLTVADYDALSRIKETLVNLICN
;
A
#
# COMPACT_ATOMS: atom_id res chain seq x y z
N MET A 1 -28.34 28.16 -10.04
CA MET A 1 -29.80 28.45 -10.14
C MET A 1 -30.49 27.18 -10.63
N LEU A 2 -31.60 26.75 -10.00
CA LEU A 2 -32.33 25.53 -10.38
C LEU A 2 -33.25 25.81 -11.58
N GLN A 3 -33.21 24.96 -12.60
CA GLN A 3 -34.10 25.06 -13.77
C GLN A 3 -34.80 23.72 -14.00
N LYS A 4 -36.14 23.73 -14.05
CA LYS A 4 -36.97 22.54 -14.30
C LYS A 4 -36.92 22.22 -15.79
N MET A 5 -36.47 21.02 -16.15
CA MET A 5 -36.23 20.65 -17.55
C MET A 5 -37.39 19.84 -18.16
N HIS A 6 -37.98 18.90 -17.42
CA HIS A 6 -39.08 18.08 -17.93
C HIS A 6 -39.94 17.48 -16.81
N SER A 7 -41.22 17.23 -17.12
CA SER A 7 -42.15 16.50 -16.25
C SER A 7 -42.49 15.19 -16.95
N SER A 8 -42.10 14.05 -16.36
CA SER A 8 -42.44 12.73 -16.88
C SER A 8 -43.90 12.40 -16.57
N GLN A 9 -44.58 11.71 -17.49
CA GLN A 9 -45.95 11.22 -17.28
C GLN A 9 -46.07 10.15 -16.18
N ASP A 10 -44.94 9.64 -15.67
CA ASP A 10 -44.90 8.64 -14.59
C ASP A 10 -44.86 9.28 -13.19
N GLY A 11 -45.04 10.60 -13.09
CA GLY A 11 -45.11 11.34 -11.83
C GLY A 11 -43.75 11.77 -11.25
N HIS A 12 -42.66 11.60 -12.00
CA HIS A 12 -41.33 12.07 -11.62
C HIS A 12 -40.97 13.37 -12.36
N ASP A 13 -40.68 14.43 -11.60
CA ASP A 13 -40.14 15.68 -12.13
C ASP A 13 -38.60 15.64 -12.12
N GLU A 14 -37.98 16.11 -13.21
CA GLU A 14 -36.52 16.15 -13.35
C GLU A 14 -36.01 17.60 -13.33
N TYR A 15 -35.05 17.89 -12.44
CA TYR A 15 -34.48 19.21 -12.19
C TYR A 15 -32.96 19.21 -12.41
N VAL A 16 -32.43 20.27 -13.01
CA VAL A 16 -30.98 20.46 -13.15
C VAL A 16 -30.54 21.70 -12.38
N MET A 17 -29.47 21.56 -11.58
CA MET A 17 -28.81 22.67 -10.87
C MET A 17 -27.60 23.18 -11.66
N GLY A 18 -27.55 24.48 -11.95
CA GLY A 18 -26.33 25.15 -12.40
C GLY A 18 -25.47 25.64 -11.22
N CYS A 19 -24.16 25.32 -11.25
CA CYS A 19 -23.18 25.55 -10.18
C CYS A 19 -23.01 27.03 -9.78
N ALA A 20 -23.04 27.30 -8.48
CA ALA A 20 -22.56 28.54 -7.87
C ALA A 20 -21.91 28.23 -6.51
N SER A 21 -20.59 28.47 -6.42
CA SER A 21 -19.71 28.41 -5.24
C SER A 21 -19.43 27.03 -4.57
N LEU A 22 -18.20 26.89 -4.04
CA LEU A 22 -17.57 25.68 -3.47
C LEU A 22 -18.26 25.08 -2.22
N GLN A 23 -19.34 25.67 -1.72
CA GLN A 23 -19.94 25.35 -0.42
C GLN A 23 -21.01 24.24 -0.45
N LEU A 24 -21.17 23.54 -1.58
CA LEU A 24 -22.23 22.54 -1.76
C LEU A 24 -21.70 21.09 -1.86
N CYS A 25 -20.38 20.90 -1.85
CA CYS A 25 -19.75 19.59 -2.08
C CYS A 25 -19.10 18.98 -0.83
N ASP A 26 -19.23 19.62 0.34
CA ASP A 26 -18.65 19.22 1.63
C ASP A 26 -19.61 18.36 2.49
N GLY A 27 -20.70 17.87 1.91
CA GLY A 27 -21.57 16.86 2.54
C GLY A 27 -22.39 17.35 3.74
N VAL A 28 -22.41 18.65 4.03
CA VAL A 28 -23.32 19.21 5.03
C VAL A 28 -24.72 19.32 4.41
N GLY A 29 -25.64 18.50 4.92
CA GLY A 29 -26.92 18.15 4.30
C GLY A 29 -27.76 19.33 3.79
N LEU A 30 -28.10 19.28 2.51
CA LEU A 30 -29.16 20.08 1.91
C LEU A 30 -30.53 19.56 2.39
N SER A 31 -31.24 20.36 3.18
CA SER A 31 -32.67 20.11 3.43
C SER A 31 -33.50 20.82 2.38
N LEU A 32 -34.08 20.06 1.45
CA LEU A 32 -35.00 20.56 0.44
C LEU A 32 -36.44 20.37 0.93
N THR A 33 -37.15 21.47 1.20
CA THR A 33 -38.57 21.39 1.62
C THR A 33 -39.49 21.46 0.40
N PHE A 34 -40.24 20.38 0.15
CA PHE A 34 -41.27 20.33 -0.89
C PHE A 34 -42.67 20.59 -0.28
N GLY A 35 -43.45 21.47 -0.90
CA GLY A 35 -44.75 21.90 -0.38
C GLY A 35 -45.92 20.94 -0.66
N ARG A 36 -46.65 20.60 0.43
CA ARG A 36 -48.04 20.06 0.55
C ARG A 36 -48.39 18.72 -0.13
N ARG A 37 -48.04 17.60 0.52
CA ARG A 37 -48.85 16.78 1.45
C ARG A 37 -48.01 15.53 1.75
N GLU A 38 -47.91 15.19 3.04
CA GLU A 38 -47.04 14.15 3.62
C GLU A 38 -45.53 14.42 3.49
N LEU A 39 -44.95 14.87 4.60
CA LEU A 39 -43.51 15.08 4.77
C LEU A 39 -42.82 13.72 4.77
N GLN A 40 -42.19 13.36 3.65
CA GLN A 40 -41.21 12.28 3.63
C GLN A 40 -39.85 12.94 3.38
N GLU A 41 -39.04 13.03 4.44
CA GLU A 41 -37.62 13.35 4.30
C GLU A 41 -36.98 12.27 3.45
N ARG A 42 -36.34 12.66 2.35
CA ARG A 42 -35.48 11.77 1.56
C ARG A 42 -34.10 12.36 1.52
N ASN A 43 -33.12 11.56 1.91
CA ASN A 43 -31.72 11.87 1.67
C ASN A 43 -31.47 11.79 0.17
N VAL A 44 -31.15 12.93 -0.44
CA VAL A 44 -30.72 12.99 -1.84
C VAL A 44 -29.19 12.99 -1.83
N ALA A 45 -28.58 11.93 -2.38
CA ALA A 45 -27.14 11.90 -2.60
C ALA A 45 -26.82 12.68 -3.88
N VAL A 46 -25.98 13.71 -3.77
CA VAL A 46 -25.44 14.44 -4.92
C VAL A 46 -24.02 13.93 -5.17
N THR A 47 -23.77 13.34 -6.33
CA THR A 47 -22.42 12.93 -6.75
C THR A 47 -21.90 13.93 -7.79
N CYS A 48 -20.81 14.62 -7.49
CA CYS A 48 -20.18 15.54 -8.44
C CYS A 48 -19.40 14.73 -9.48
N CYS A 49 -19.60 15.01 -10.78
CA CYS A 49 -18.85 14.36 -11.85
C CYS A 49 -17.55 15.14 -12.16
N ASN A 50 -16.44 14.41 -12.31
CA ASN A 50 -15.08 14.94 -12.54
C ASN A 50 -14.84 15.63 -13.90
N THR A 51 -15.87 16.15 -14.58
CA THR A 51 -15.76 16.74 -15.94
C THR A 51 -16.23 18.19 -16.06
N ASP A 52 -16.50 18.86 -14.93
CA ASP A 52 -17.02 20.24 -14.98
C ASP A 52 -15.97 21.29 -15.37
N ARG A 53 -16.36 22.13 -16.33
CA ARG A 53 -15.57 23.22 -16.92
C ARG A 53 -15.23 24.36 -15.94
N CYS A 54 -15.68 24.29 -14.68
CA CYS A 54 -15.30 25.22 -13.62
C CYS A 54 -13.86 25.00 -13.12
N ASN A 55 -13.21 23.90 -13.49
CA ASN A 55 -11.86 23.55 -13.03
C ASN A 55 -10.77 23.60 -14.13
N LEU A 56 -11.02 24.20 -15.30
CA LEU A 56 -10.01 24.29 -16.37
C LEU A 56 -9.20 25.60 -16.29
N PRO A 57 -7.85 25.54 -16.28
CA PRO A 57 -6.98 26.69 -16.02
C PRO A 57 -6.70 27.51 -17.30
N THR A 58 -6.48 28.82 -17.15
CA THR A 58 -5.93 29.68 -18.22
C THR A 58 -4.55 30.19 -17.81
N GLU A 59 -3.55 29.92 -18.64
CA GLU A 59 -2.13 30.22 -18.46
C GLU A 59 -1.80 31.72 -18.53
N SER A 60 -0.88 32.17 -17.67
CA SER A 60 -0.02 33.33 -17.95
C SER A 60 1.38 33.10 -17.38
N SER A 61 2.37 33.35 -18.23
CA SER A 61 3.80 33.10 -18.06
C SER A 61 4.43 33.96 -16.95
N THR A 62 5.16 33.30 -16.04
CA THR A 62 6.27 33.90 -15.28
C THR A 62 7.25 32.80 -14.84
N MET A 63 8.52 32.95 -15.25
CA MET A 63 9.82 32.39 -14.76
C MET A 63 9.88 30.96 -14.17
N PRO A 64 10.97 30.19 -14.41
CA PRO A 64 11.07 28.79 -14.01
C PRO A 64 11.08 28.69 -12.48
N THR A 65 9.93 28.36 -11.92
CA THR A 65 9.78 28.07 -10.50
C THR A 65 9.63 26.55 -10.40
N THR A 66 10.57 25.94 -9.70
CA THR A 66 10.67 24.52 -9.42
C THR A 66 9.30 23.94 -9.10
N THR A 67 8.88 22.97 -9.92
CA THR A 67 7.66 22.18 -9.76
C THR A 67 7.60 21.59 -8.35
N THR A 68 6.86 22.24 -7.46
CA THR A 68 6.49 21.65 -6.17
C THR A 68 5.22 20.86 -6.43
N LYS A 69 5.39 19.59 -6.80
CA LYS A 69 4.29 18.61 -6.89
C LYS A 69 3.60 18.60 -5.53
N HIS A 70 2.36 19.10 -5.47
CA HIS A 70 1.54 19.02 -4.26
C HIS A 70 1.17 17.54 -4.06
N ILE A 71 1.87 16.88 -3.12
CA ILE A 71 1.61 15.51 -2.70
C ILE A 71 0.58 15.59 -1.55
N PRO A 72 -0.58 14.91 -1.65
CA PRO A 72 -1.43 14.67 -0.48
C PRO A 72 -0.58 13.96 0.57
N SER A 73 -0.50 14.50 1.79
CA SER A 73 0.48 14.07 2.79
C SER A 73 0.34 12.57 3.12
N CYS A 74 1.19 11.76 2.52
CA CYS A 74 1.35 10.34 2.82
C CYS A 74 2.20 10.22 4.08
N VAL A 75 1.57 10.31 5.25
CA VAL A 75 2.23 10.16 6.56
C VAL A 75 1.87 8.78 7.11
N ARG A 76 2.86 7.88 7.15
CA ARG A 76 2.71 6.50 7.62
C ARG A 76 3.95 6.04 8.38
N ASP A 77 3.78 5.12 9.32
CA ASP A 77 4.88 4.29 9.82
C ASP A 77 4.86 2.99 9.02
N ILE A 78 5.88 2.80 8.20
CA ILE A 78 5.92 1.76 7.16
C ILE A 78 6.95 0.71 7.57
N ILE A 79 6.56 -0.55 7.52
CA ILE A 79 7.46 -1.68 7.77
C ILE A 79 7.56 -2.51 6.50
N PHE A 80 8.77 -2.56 5.94
CA PHE A 80 9.09 -3.47 4.85
C PHE A 80 9.59 -4.80 5.42
N ILE A 81 8.88 -5.88 5.11
CA ILE A 81 9.33 -7.24 5.38
C ILE A 81 9.75 -7.85 4.05
N VAL A 82 11.04 -8.06 3.87
CA VAL A 82 11.59 -8.58 2.61
C VAL A 82 12.05 -10.01 2.83
N GLU A 83 11.53 -10.95 2.05
CA GLU A 83 12.03 -12.32 2.09
C GLU A 83 13.51 -12.38 1.64
N ASP A 84 14.36 -12.97 2.48
CA ASP A 84 15.77 -13.29 2.18
C ASP A 84 15.88 -14.72 1.63
N ALA A 85 15.20 -14.95 0.51
CA ALA A 85 15.12 -16.25 -0.15
C ALA A 85 16.51 -16.69 -0.65
N SER A 86 16.77 -18.00 -0.62
CA SER A 86 17.97 -18.52 -1.28
C SER A 86 17.77 -18.53 -2.80
N GLU A 87 18.85 -18.28 -3.53
CA GLU A 87 18.81 -18.24 -4.98
C GLU A 87 19.31 -19.55 -5.57
N LYS A 88 18.48 -20.60 -5.49
CA LYS A 88 18.77 -21.89 -6.14
C LYS A 88 18.45 -21.83 -7.64
N ASN A 89 19.34 -21.21 -8.40
CA ASN A 89 19.37 -21.41 -9.84
C ASN A 89 20.03 -22.78 -10.11
N ASP A 90 19.23 -23.73 -10.60
CA ASP A 90 19.61 -24.92 -11.40
C ASP A 90 21.01 -25.51 -11.13
N HIS A 91 21.09 -26.56 -10.30
CA HIS A 91 22.20 -27.54 -10.14
C HIS A 91 23.67 -27.09 -10.19
N THR A 92 23.97 -25.79 -10.22
CA THR A 92 25.30 -25.25 -10.53
C THR A 92 25.79 -24.20 -9.52
N HIS A 93 24.93 -23.71 -8.60
CA HIS A 93 25.32 -22.79 -7.51
C HIS A 93 26.10 -21.53 -7.97
N THR A 94 26.00 -21.10 -9.23
CA THR A 94 26.88 -20.03 -9.75
C THR A 94 26.36 -18.60 -9.55
N ASN A 95 25.10 -18.41 -9.17
CA ASN A 95 24.44 -17.10 -9.23
C ASN A 95 23.82 -16.71 -7.87
N VAL A 96 24.60 -16.71 -6.79
CA VAL A 96 24.15 -16.15 -5.50
C VAL A 96 24.11 -14.62 -5.59
N GLY A 97 22.95 -14.02 -5.31
CA GLY A 97 22.76 -12.57 -5.22
C GLY A 97 22.29 -11.90 -6.51
N TYR A 98 21.78 -12.63 -7.50
CA TYR A 98 21.13 -12.10 -8.69
C TYR A 98 19.93 -11.21 -8.35
N SER A 99 19.13 -11.57 -7.33
CA SER A 99 17.93 -10.81 -6.97
C SER A 99 18.24 -9.53 -6.19
N THR A 100 19.34 -9.52 -5.43
CA THR A 100 19.73 -8.42 -4.55
C THR A 100 19.79 -7.06 -5.27
N PRO A 101 20.48 -6.89 -6.41
CA PRO A 101 20.53 -5.62 -7.12
C PRO A 101 19.15 -5.08 -7.49
N TYR A 102 18.22 -5.95 -7.90
CA TYR A 102 16.88 -5.53 -8.29
C TYR A 102 16.03 -5.12 -7.09
N MET A 103 16.09 -5.90 -5.99
CA MET A 103 15.37 -5.55 -4.76
C MET A 103 15.87 -4.22 -4.20
N VAL A 104 17.20 -4.05 -4.12
CA VAL A 104 17.83 -2.80 -3.69
C VAL A 104 17.39 -1.63 -4.58
N ALA A 105 17.42 -1.80 -5.91
CA ALA A 105 16.98 -0.77 -6.85
C ALA A 105 15.50 -0.40 -6.64
N PHE A 106 14.63 -1.40 -6.52
CA PHE A 106 13.20 -1.19 -6.33
C PHE A 106 12.88 -0.50 -5.00
N LEU A 107 13.46 -0.95 -3.88
CA LEU A 107 13.26 -0.31 -2.58
C LEU A 107 13.70 1.16 -2.59
N LYS A 108 14.79 1.48 -3.30
CA LYS A 108 15.23 2.86 -3.48
C LYS A 108 14.22 3.67 -4.28
N GLU A 109 13.74 3.15 -5.41
CA GLU A 109 12.72 3.83 -6.22
C GLU A 109 11.42 4.07 -5.42
N LEU A 110 11.02 3.10 -4.60
CA LEU A 110 9.85 3.18 -3.74
C LEU A 110 10.03 4.27 -2.66
N VAL A 111 11.11 4.23 -1.90
CA VAL A 111 11.40 5.20 -0.84
C VAL A 111 11.63 6.61 -1.40
N SER A 112 12.27 6.75 -2.56
CA SER A 112 12.39 8.05 -3.25
C SER A 112 11.04 8.60 -3.73
N SER A 113 10.00 7.78 -3.81
CA SER A 113 8.65 8.20 -4.18
C SER A 113 7.77 8.56 -2.97
N LEU A 114 8.26 8.39 -1.75
CA LEU A 114 7.56 8.67 -0.50
C LEU A 114 8.14 9.93 0.19
N PRO A 115 7.31 10.74 0.86
CA PRO A 115 7.82 11.80 1.73
C PRO A 115 8.40 11.16 3.01
N ILE A 116 9.71 11.25 3.20
CA ILE A 116 10.41 10.67 4.36
C ILE A 116 10.84 11.78 5.30
N GLY A 117 10.47 11.66 6.57
CA GLY A 117 10.82 12.62 7.59
C GLY A 117 10.17 12.30 8.95
N PRO A 118 10.69 12.85 10.07
CA PRO A 118 10.08 12.68 11.39
C PRO A 118 8.61 13.16 11.47
N SER A 119 8.23 14.12 10.61
CA SER A 119 6.85 14.62 10.47
C SER A 119 6.12 14.07 9.24
N ASP A 120 6.80 13.27 8.43
CA ASP A 120 6.26 12.58 7.25
C ASP A 120 6.27 11.07 7.50
N SER A 121 6.51 10.24 6.48
CA SER A 121 6.61 8.79 6.67
C SER A 121 7.97 8.37 7.25
N LEU A 122 7.95 7.31 8.06
CA LEU A 122 9.13 6.60 8.56
C LEU A 122 9.12 5.17 8.01
N VAL A 123 10.32 4.58 7.85
CA VAL A 123 10.47 3.27 7.22
C VAL A 123 11.39 2.36 8.04
N GLU A 124 10.85 1.23 8.47
CA GLU A 124 11.57 0.09 9.02
C GLU A 124 11.84 -0.93 7.90
N LEU A 125 12.93 -1.69 8.02
CA LEU A 125 13.13 -2.88 7.20
C LEU A 125 13.54 -4.08 8.04
N SER A 126 12.86 -5.19 7.78
CA SER A 126 13.14 -6.50 8.35
C SER A 126 13.32 -7.52 7.23
N LEU A 127 14.30 -8.41 7.39
CA LEU A 127 14.47 -9.57 6.52
C LEU A 127 13.75 -10.78 7.12
N ALA A 128 13.05 -11.54 6.29
CA ALA A 128 12.35 -12.75 6.68
C ALA A 128 12.94 -13.98 5.97
N ASP A 129 13.36 -14.98 6.73
CA ASP A 129 13.71 -16.31 6.24
C ASP A 129 13.03 -17.37 7.14
N SER A 130 13.80 -18.17 7.88
CA SER A 130 13.28 -19.00 8.98
C SER A 130 12.79 -18.19 10.19
N ASP A 131 13.15 -16.91 10.25
CA ASP A 131 12.81 -15.96 11.29
C ASP A 131 12.84 -14.53 10.76
N VAL A 132 12.23 -13.59 11.49
CA VAL A 132 12.19 -12.17 11.11
C VAL A 132 13.27 -11.41 11.87
N HIS A 133 14.14 -10.75 11.12
CA HIS A 133 15.25 -9.97 11.65
C HIS A 133 15.12 -8.52 11.23
N SER A 134 14.91 -7.62 12.20
CA SER A 134 15.00 -6.17 11.96
C SER A 134 16.43 -5.79 11.59
N ILE A 135 16.59 -5.09 10.47
CA ILE A 135 17.86 -4.53 10.01
C ILE A 135 18.04 -3.11 10.54
N TRP A 136 16.95 -2.34 10.59
CA TRP A 136 16.86 -1.05 11.25
C TRP A 136 15.42 -0.78 11.68
N SER A 137 15.25 0.13 12.64
CA SER A 137 13.97 0.63 13.19
C SER A 137 13.48 1.90 12.48
N LEU A 138 12.22 2.31 12.72
CA LEU A 138 11.61 3.52 12.13
C LEU A 138 12.43 4.80 12.40
N THR A 139 13.18 4.84 13.51
CA THR A 139 13.95 6.02 13.94
C THR A 139 15.40 6.06 13.46
N ASP A 140 15.93 4.97 12.90
CA ASP A 140 17.35 4.88 12.54
C ASP A 140 17.69 5.69 11.28
N HIS A 141 16.74 5.80 10.35
CA HIS A 141 16.91 6.46 9.07
C HIS A 141 15.72 7.37 8.75
N THR A 142 15.75 8.58 9.31
CA THR A 142 14.64 9.55 9.24
C THR A 142 14.76 10.54 8.08
N THR A 143 15.72 10.35 7.18
CA THR A 143 15.91 11.17 5.96
C THR A 143 16.00 10.28 4.73
N ASN A 144 15.58 10.79 3.58
CA ASN A 144 15.64 10.03 2.32
C ASN A 144 17.08 9.55 2.03
N ASP A 145 18.09 10.43 2.16
CA ASP A 145 19.49 10.08 1.89
C ASP A 145 20.02 8.97 2.82
N SER A 146 19.65 9.00 4.11
CA SER A 146 20.07 7.97 5.07
C SER A 146 19.43 6.61 4.75
N LEU A 147 18.14 6.58 4.40
CA LEU A 147 17.45 5.37 3.93
C LEU A 147 18.06 4.82 2.64
N LEU A 148 18.30 5.68 1.65
CA LEU A 148 18.91 5.25 0.39
C LEU A 148 20.31 4.65 0.62
N THR A 149 21.06 5.18 1.57
CA THR A 149 22.36 4.63 1.97
C THR A 149 22.21 3.27 2.67
N ALA A 150 21.27 3.17 3.62
CA ALA A 150 20.99 1.93 4.35
C ALA A 150 20.52 0.80 3.42
N ILE A 151 19.67 1.11 2.45
CA ILE A 151 19.16 0.15 1.46
C ILE A 151 20.29 -0.43 0.60
N ASN A 152 21.33 0.34 0.27
CA ASN A 152 22.50 -0.20 -0.45
C ASN A 152 23.30 -1.21 0.39
N GLY A 153 23.17 -1.16 1.72
CA GLY A 153 23.93 -1.96 2.68
C GLY A 153 23.14 -3.14 3.28
N ILE A 154 21.97 -3.49 2.74
CA ILE A 154 21.17 -4.60 3.27
C ILE A 154 21.97 -5.91 3.19
N PRO A 155 22.16 -6.62 4.31
CA PRO A 155 22.98 -7.82 4.37
C PRO A 155 22.18 -9.08 3.99
N PHE A 156 21.70 -9.17 2.75
CA PHE A 156 21.03 -10.38 2.25
C PHE A 156 21.95 -11.60 2.39
N ARG A 157 21.47 -12.65 3.05
CA ARG A 157 22.24 -13.85 3.35
C ARG A 157 21.95 -14.98 2.37
N HIS A 158 20.74 -15.03 1.80
CA HIS A 158 20.31 -16.03 0.82
C HIS A 158 20.53 -17.48 1.27
N GLN A 159 20.30 -17.81 2.55
CA GLN A 159 20.71 -19.09 3.12
C GLN A 159 19.61 -20.16 3.13
N LYS A 160 18.32 -19.79 3.16
CA LYS A 160 17.21 -20.72 3.38
C LYS A 160 16.01 -20.38 2.50
N ASP A 161 15.26 -21.41 2.09
CA ASP A 161 13.99 -21.29 1.35
C ASP A 161 12.79 -21.70 2.22
N ASN A 162 12.79 -21.31 3.50
CA ASN A 162 11.73 -21.69 4.43
C ASN A 162 11.19 -20.46 5.14
N LEU A 163 10.39 -19.68 4.39
CA LEU A 163 9.73 -18.49 4.91
C LEU A 163 8.80 -18.86 6.07
N ASP A 164 9.12 -18.40 7.27
CA ASP A 164 8.26 -18.59 8.45
C ASP A 164 7.13 -17.55 8.47
N ILE A 165 6.02 -17.87 7.81
CA ILE A 165 4.81 -17.04 7.79
C ILE A 165 4.28 -16.80 9.23
N ARG A 166 4.41 -17.77 10.14
CA ARG A 166 3.99 -17.56 11.54
C ARG A 166 4.91 -16.60 12.27
N GLY A 167 6.21 -16.66 11.98
CA GLY A 167 7.19 -15.68 12.43
C GLY A 167 6.80 -14.27 12.03
N ILE A 168 6.44 -14.07 10.75
CA ILE A 168 5.93 -12.78 10.23
C ILE A 168 4.67 -12.33 10.98
N VAL A 169 3.68 -13.20 11.13
CA VAL A 169 2.44 -12.89 11.88
C VAL A 169 2.76 -12.44 13.30
N ASN A 170 3.61 -13.19 14.01
CA ASN A 170 3.98 -12.89 15.38
C ASN A 170 4.73 -11.55 15.47
N TYR A 171 5.68 -11.32 14.56
CA TYR A 171 6.44 -10.09 14.47
C TYR A 171 5.51 -8.88 14.28
N VAL A 172 4.66 -8.91 13.25
CA VAL A 172 3.74 -7.79 12.97
C VAL A 172 2.77 -7.55 14.13
N SER A 173 2.25 -8.62 14.72
CA SER A 173 1.25 -8.51 15.79
C SER A 173 1.80 -8.01 17.13
N ARG A 174 3.12 -8.06 17.35
CA ARG A 174 3.71 -7.87 18.70
C ARG A 174 4.90 -6.92 18.74
N ASP A 175 5.74 -6.97 17.72
CA ASP A 175 7.09 -6.40 17.78
C ASP A 175 7.30 -5.30 16.75
N ALA A 176 6.62 -5.35 15.60
CA ALA A 176 6.86 -4.43 14.49
C ALA A 176 6.46 -2.99 14.83
N PHE A 177 5.23 -2.78 15.33
CA PHE A 177 4.74 -1.45 15.73
C PHE A 177 4.81 -1.29 17.24
N ASN A 178 5.91 -0.71 17.71
CA ASN A 178 6.09 -0.41 19.12
C ASN A 178 6.82 0.93 19.32
N ILE A 179 6.49 1.62 20.41
CA ILE A 179 7.02 2.95 20.74
C ILE A 179 8.56 2.96 20.84
N ARG A 180 9.19 1.85 21.24
CA ARG A 180 10.66 1.79 21.37
C ARG A 180 11.35 1.75 20.01
N SER A 181 10.69 1.19 18.98
CA SER A 181 11.16 1.17 17.59
C SER A 181 10.76 2.41 16.80
N GLY A 182 10.03 3.36 17.42
CA GLY A 182 9.68 4.64 16.80
C GLY A 182 8.26 4.77 16.27
N ASP A 183 7.38 3.78 16.53
CA ASP A 183 5.97 3.83 16.14
C ASP A 183 5.25 5.01 16.80
N ARG A 184 4.52 5.78 15.98
CA ARG A 184 3.83 7.01 16.38
C ARG A 184 2.34 6.74 16.48
N GLN A 185 1.81 6.77 17.71
CA GLN A 185 0.41 6.44 18.00
C GLN A 185 -0.65 7.17 17.15
N SER A 186 -0.36 8.37 16.65
CA SER A 186 -1.28 9.18 15.81
C SER A 186 -1.04 9.04 14.30
N VAL A 187 -0.11 8.21 13.87
CA VAL A 187 0.23 7.97 12.47
C VAL A 187 -0.26 6.59 12.07
N PRO A 188 -0.94 6.44 10.91
CA PRO A 188 -1.39 5.12 10.48
C PRO A 188 -0.20 4.24 10.08
N ASN A 189 -0.32 2.96 10.43
CA ASN A 189 0.69 1.96 10.16
C ASN A 189 0.49 1.32 8.79
N THR A 190 1.55 0.78 8.19
CA THR A 190 1.47 0.01 6.95
C THR A 190 2.57 -1.04 6.91
N VAL A 191 2.21 -2.27 6.55
CA VAL A 191 3.17 -3.35 6.32
C VAL A 191 3.19 -3.69 4.85
N VAL A 192 4.38 -3.75 4.26
CA VAL A 192 4.57 -4.26 2.90
C VAL A 192 5.46 -5.50 2.97
N ILE A 193 4.95 -6.63 2.51
CA ILE A 193 5.63 -7.93 2.56
C ILE A 193 6.04 -8.33 1.14
N PHE A 194 7.33 -8.50 0.89
CA PHE A 194 7.90 -8.97 -0.37
C PHE A 194 8.28 -10.43 -0.26
N VAL A 195 7.74 -11.28 -1.15
CA VAL A 195 7.92 -12.74 -1.13
C VAL A 195 8.40 -13.23 -2.49
N ASP A 196 9.51 -13.98 -2.53
CA ASP A 196 10.03 -14.59 -3.76
C ASP A 196 9.63 -16.06 -3.84
N HIS A 197 8.77 -16.38 -4.81
CA HIS A 197 8.28 -17.74 -5.07
C HIS A 197 9.14 -18.52 -6.05
N ARG A 198 10.11 -17.88 -6.72
CA ARG A 198 10.94 -18.51 -7.77
C ARG A 198 11.92 -19.55 -7.21
N ALA A 199 12.33 -19.40 -5.95
CA ALA A 199 13.28 -20.29 -5.29
C ALA A 199 12.68 -21.64 -4.86
N ARG A 200 11.35 -21.75 -4.83
CA ARG A 200 10.65 -22.94 -4.31
C ARG A 200 10.25 -23.89 -5.44
N PRO A 201 10.35 -25.21 -5.28
CA PRO A 201 9.86 -26.14 -6.30
C PRO A 201 8.34 -26.00 -6.44
N SER A 202 7.83 -25.92 -7.67
CA SER A 202 6.39 -25.86 -8.01
C SER A 202 5.54 -27.00 -7.39
N LYS A 203 6.17 -28.09 -6.90
CA LYS A 203 5.52 -29.27 -6.29
C LYS A 203 6.26 -29.87 -5.08
N SER A 204 6.67 -29.07 -4.09
CA SER A 204 7.13 -29.60 -2.79
C SER A 204 6.10 -29.15 -1.74
N ALA A 205 5.23 -29.96 -1.12
CA ALA A 205 5.43 -31.25 -0.49
C ALA A 205 6.81 -31.33 0.17
N THR A 206 6.87 -31.23 1.51
CA THR A 206 8.08 -31.18 2.37
C THR A 206 8.75 -29.80 2.43
N THR A 207 8.61 -29.01 3.51
CA THR A 207 9.21 -29.21 4.86
C THR A 207 9.18 -27.96 5.76
N GLY A 208 8.42 -26.91 5.42
CA GLY A 208 7.84 -26.03 6.43
C GLY A 208 6.44 -26.52 6.71
N GLN A 209 6.03 -26.67 7.97
CA GLN A 209 4.62 -26.94 8.24
C GLN A 209 3.83 -25.77 7.64
N ILE A 210 3.08 -26.03 6.56
CA ILE A 210 2.06 -25.12 6.06
C ILE A 210 1.02 -25.02 7.17
N ILE A 211 1.29 -24.14 8.12
CA ILE A 211 0.35 -23.76 9.15
C ILE A 211 -0.38 -22.59 8.50
N GLY A 212 -1.56 -22.89 7.97
CA GLY A 212 -2.45 -21.84 7.48
C GLY A 212 -2.56 -20.74 8.53
N VAL A 213 -2.48 -19.50 8.07
CA VAL A 213 -2.77 -18.35 8.91
C VAL A 213 -4.25 -18.47 9.32
N ASP A 214 -4.51 -18.63 10.61
CA ASP A 214 -5.88 -18.64 11.11
C ASP A 214 -6.47 -17.23 11.14
N TYR A 215 -7.80 -17.15 11.24
CA TYR A 215 -8.51 -15.87 11.26
C TYR A 215 -8.05 -14.95 12.40
N ALA A 216 -7.69 -15.51 13.56
CA ALA A 216 -7.23 -14.72 14.69
C ALA A 216 -5.85 -14.08 14.42
N SER A 217 -4.96 -14.83 13.77
CA SER A 217 -3.64 -14.38 13.32
C SER A 217 -3.78 -13.24 12.30
N GLN A 218 -4.63 -13.43 11.29
CA GLN A 218 -4.93 -12.39 10.31
C GLN A 218 -5.50 -11.13 10.99
N HIS A 219 -6.47 -11.32 11.88
CA HIS A 219 -7.09 -10.22 12.62
C HIS A 219 -6.07 -9.43 13.45
N ASN A 220 -5.17 -10.11 14.18
CA ASN A 220 -4.15 -9.45 14.99
C ASN A 220 -3.18 -8.62 14.13
N VAL A 221 -2.77 -9.16 12.97
CA VAL A 221 -1.95 -8.42 12.00
C VAL A 221 -2.69 -7.17 11.52
N HIS A 222 -3.98 -7.28 11.19
CA HIS A 222 -4.80 -6.14 10.74
C HIS A 222 -5.01 -5.10 11.85
N GLN A 223 -5.17 -5.51 13.11
CA GLN A 223 -5.29 -4.59 14.24
C GLN A 223 -3.98 -3.84 14.52
N ALA A 224 -2.84 -4.49 14.35
CA ALA A 224 -1.53 -3.87 14.58
C ALA A 224 -1.12 -2.90 13.46
N SER A 225 -1.46 -3.25 12.21
CA SER A 225 -0.96 -2.53 11.03
C SER A 225 -1.99 -1.64 10.35
N GLY A 226 -3.29 -1.94 10.38
CA GLY A 226 -4.35 -1.22 9.65
C GLY A 226 -4.31 -1.36 8.12
N ASN A 227 -3.12 -1.57 7.53
CA ASN A 227 -2.91 -1.74 6.10
C ASN A 227 -1.77 -2.75 5.84
N VAL A 228 -2.08 -3.87 5.21
CA VAL A 228 -1.12 -4.92 4.82
C VAL A 228 -1.17 -5.09 3.31
N ILE A 229 0.01 -4.99 2.69
CA ILE A 229 0.21 -5.11 1.24
C ILE A 229 1.20 -6.24 0.98
N ILE A 230 0.85 -7.14 0.07
CA ILE A 230 1.63 -8.33 -0.28
C ILE A 230 2.14 -8.20 -1.71
N ILE A 231 3.44 -8.34 -1.89
CA ILE A 231 4.13 -8.32 -3.18
C ILE A 231 4.71 -9.70 -3.44
N ASN A 232 4.04 -10.46 -4.32
CA ASN A 232 4.51 -11.77 -4.77
C ASN A 232 5.41 -11.62 -6.01
N ILE A 233 6.60 -12.20 -5.96
CA ILE A 233 7.56 -12.22 -7.07
C ILE A 233 7.68 -13.65 -7.57
N GLY A 234 7.45 -13.86 -8.86
CA GLY A 234 7.44 -15.19 -9.45
C GLY A 234 6.04 -15.68 -9.84
N PRO A 235 5.94 -16.93 -10.30
CA PRO A 235 4.68 -17.51 -10.76
C PRO A 235 3.60 -17.53 -9.65
N PRO A 236 2.32 -17.28 -9.98
CA PRO A 236 1.24 -17.21 -8.99
C PRO A 236 0.70 -18.59 -8.55
N ASP A 237 1.14 -19.68 -9.18
CA ASP A 237 0.61 -21.04 -9.00
C ASP A 237 1.25 -21.81 -7.83
N HIS A 238 2.05 -21.13 -6.99
CA HIS A 238 2.63 -21.73 -5.79
C HIS A 238 1.63 -21.79 -4.62
N SER A 239 1.62 -22.90 -3.88
CA SER A 239 0.71 -23.10 -2.73
C SER A 239 0.86 -22.06 -1.62
N ASP A 240 2.04 -21.45 -1.51
CA ASP A 240 2.36 -20.52 -0.44
C ASP A 240 1.93 -19.08 -0.77
N VAL A 241 1.72 -18.76 -2.05
CA VAL A 241 1.13 -17.48 -2.49
C VAL A 241 -0.20 -17.27 -1.78
N THR A 242 -1.06 -18.29 -1.75
CA THR A 242 -2.37 -18.20 -1.10
C THR A 242 -2.24 -17.93 0.40
N GLN A 243 -1.28 -18.56 1.07
CA GLN A 243 -1.11 -18.46 2.53
C GLN A 243 -0.60 -17.11 2.99
N ILE A 244 0.34 -16.50 2.26
CA ILE A 244 0.79 -15.15 2.61
C ILE A 244 -0.24 -14.10 2.17
N SER A 245 -0.91 -14.32 1.04
CA SER A 245 -1.88 -13.36 0.50
C SER A 245 -3.10 -13.18 1.39
N VAL A 246 -3.45 -14.14 2.26
CA VAL A 246 -4.52 -13.92 3.26
C VAL A 246 -4.16 -12.85 4.29
N LEU A 247 -2.89 -12.49 4.47
CA LEU A 247 -2.53 -11.40 5.39
C LEU A 247 -2.90 -10.02 4.85
N ALA A 248 -3.09 -9.88 3.53
CA ALA A 248 -3.50 -8.63 2.91
C ALA A 248 -4.80 -8.10 3.54
N THR A 249 -4.90 -6.78 3.72
CA THR A 249 -6.11 -6.16 4.28
C THR A 249 -7.26 -6.12 3.27
N ASP A 250 -6.94 -6.00 1.99
CA ASP A 250 -7.89 -6.09 0.88
C ASP A 250 -7.33 -6.99 -0.24
N ALA A 251 -8.21 -7.57 -1.05
CA ALA A 251 -7.79 -8.34 -2.22
C ALA A 251 -6.96 -7.51 -3.22
N SER A 252 -7.21 -6.20 -3.34
CA SER A 252 -6.42 -5.29 -4.17
C SER A 252 -5.03 -4.98 -3.60
N HIS A 253 -4.76 -5.37 -2.34
CA HIS A 253 -3.45 -5.21 -1.71
C HIS A 253 -2.49 -6.37 -2.03
N VAL A 254 -2.91 -7.33 -2.84
CA VAL A 254 -2.05 -8.41 -3.34
C VAL A 254 -1.60 -8.05 -4.75
N LEU A 255 -0.33 -7.66 -4.88
CA LEU A 255 0.31 -7.42 -6.16
C LEU A 255 1.22 -8.60 -6.51
N THR A 256 1.16 -9.06 -7.76
CA THR A 256 2.01 -10.16 -8.24
C THR A 256 2.76 -9.72 -9.48
N VAL A 257 4.07 -9.98 -9.50
CA VAL A 257 4.95 -9.72 -10.64
C VAL A 257 5.65 -11.01 -11.06
N ALA A 258 5.91 -11.15 -12.36
CA ALA A 258 6.51 -12.37 -12.91
C ALA A 258 7.95 -12.60 -12.41
N ASP A 259 8.70 -11.53 -12.21
CA ASP A 259 10.10 -11.52 -11.83
C ASP A 259 10.49 -10.15 -11.22
N TYR A 260 11.77 -10.01 -10.88
CA TYR A 260 12.31 -8.80 -10.27
C TYR A 260 12.36 -7.60 -11.23
N ASP A 261 12.53 -7.83 -12.54
CA ASP A 261 12.52 -6.77 -13.56
C ASP A 261 11.15 -6.07 -13.63
N ALA A 262 10.08 -6.84 -13.39
CA ALA A 262 8.71 -6.34 -13.40
C ALA A 262 8.31 -5.53 -12.15
N LEU A 263 9.12 -5.50 -11.08
CA LEU A 263 8.82 -4.73 -9.85
C LEU A 263 8.61 -3.23 -10.14
N SER A 264 9.44 -2.65 -11.01
CA SER A 264 9.33 -1.24 -11.42
C SER A 264 7.92 -0.85 -11.94
N ARG A 265 7.19 -1.81 -12.52
CA ARG A 265 5.85 -1.60 -13.10
C ARG A 265 4.76 -1.41 -12.04
N ILE A 266 4.96 -1.95 -10.84
CA ILE A 266 3.97 -1.86 -9.76
C ILE A 266 4.23 -0.70 -8.80
N LYS A 267 5.36 0.00 -8.93
CA LYS A 267 5.78 1.08 -8.02
C LYS A 267 4.69 2.11 -7.77
N GLU A 268 4.08 2.67 -8.82
CA GLU A 268 3.05 3.70 -8.67
C GLU A 268 1.79 3.16 -7.98
N THR A 269 1.41 1.92 -8.28
CA THR A 269 0.28 1.25 -7.61
C THR A 269 0.61 1.03 -6.13
N LEU A 270 1.81 0.57 -5.81
CA LEU A 270 2.26 0.33 -4.44
C LEU A 270 2.29 1.63 -3.62
N VAL A 271 2.82 2.72 -4.17
CA VAL A 271 2.81 4.04 -3.52
C VAL A 271 1.37 4.47 -3.20
N ASN A 272 0.43 4.30 -4.14
CA ASN A 272 -0.97 4.62 -3.88
C ASN A 272 -1.58 3.75 -2.79
N LEU A 273 -1.30 2.44 -2.76
CA LEU A 273 -1.80 1.55 -1.71
C LEU A 273 -1.23 1.87 -0.32
N ILE A 274 0.04 2.31 -0.24
CA ILE A 274 0.65 2.74 1.02
C ILE A 274 0.00 4.04 1.53
N CYS A 275 -0.28 4.96 0.62
CA CYS A 275 -0.71 6.32 0.96
C CYS A 275 -2.22 6.50 1.08
N ASN A 276 -3.02 5.49 0.73
CA ASN A 276 -4.48 5.50 0.84
C ASN A 276 -4.98 5.18 2.25
#